data_AF-A0A9P0MA73-F1
#
_entry.id   AF-A0A9P0MA73-F1
#
_cell.length_a   1.000
_cell.length_b   1.000
_cell.length_c   1.000
_cell.angle_alpha   90.00
_cell.angle_beta   90.00
_cell.angle_gamma   90.00
#
_symmetry.space_group_name_H-M   'P 1'
#
loop_
_entity.id
_entity.type
_entity.pdbx_description
1 polymer ?
#
loop_
_entity_poly.entity_id
_entity_poly.type
_entity_poly.pdbx_seq_one_letter_code
_entity_poly.pdbx_strand_id
1 'polypeptide(L)' 'MSDRTYWKCTAYNRTKCKARVTTQGNTARLNTEHHNHQPPAISYEGLQSQVVSIILSNSRSSVRREEEL' A
#
# COMPACT_ATOMS: atom_id res chain seq x y z
N MET A 1 -3.18 22.08 -10.37
CA MET A 1 -2.46 21.65 -9.15
C MET A 1 -2.63 20.14 -9.05
N SER A 2 -1.54 19.39 -8.95
CA SER A 2 -1.61 17.92 -8.89
C SER A 2 -1.52 17.51 -7.43
N ASP A 3 -2.66 17.41 -6.75
CA ASP A 3 -2.69 17.01 -5.34
C ASP A 3 -2.47 15.51 -5.22
N ARG A 4 -1.25 15.17 -4.79
CA ARG A 4 -0.84 13.81 -4.50
C ARG A 4 -0.75 13.63 -3.00
N THR A 5 -1.45 12.63 -2.48
CA THR A 5 -1.41 12.30 -1.06
C THR A 5 -0.60 11.04 -0.84
N TYR A 6 0.33 11.08 0.11
CA TYR A 6 1.17 9.94 0.48
C TYR A 6 0.66 9.33 1.79
N TRP A 7 0.24 8.08 1.71
CA TRP A 7 -0.32 7.32 2.82
C TRP A 7 0.70 6.32 3.35
N LYS A 8 0.76 6.20 4.68
CA LYS A 8 1.49 5.14 5.39
C LYS A 8 0.52 4.27 6.15
N CYS A 9 0.87 3.00 6.31
CA CYS A 9 0.10 2.09 7.16
C CYS A 9 -0.09 2.66 8.58
N THR A 10 -1.31 2.58 9.10
CA THR A 10 -1.67 3.02 10.46
C THR A 10 -0.92 2.22 11.54
N ALA A 11 -0.59 0.96 11.27
CA ALA A 11 0.19 0.10 12.17
C ALA A 11 1.72 0.35 12.10
N TYR A 12 2.21 1.29 11.27
CA TYR A 12 3.65 1.56 11.12
C TYR A 12 4.36 1.76 12.47
N ASN A 13 3.77 2.52 13.39
CA ASN A 13 4.39 2.79 14.69
C ASN A 13 4.55 1.52 15.54
N ARG A 14 3.60 0.59 15.45
CA ARG A 14 3.54 -0.65 16.25
C ARG A 14 4.31 -1.81 15.63
N THR A 15 4.21 -2.02 14.33
CA THR A 15 4.75 -3.22 13.65
C THR A 15 5.87 -2.91 12.66
N LYS A 16 6.22 -1.63 12.50
CA LYS A 16 7.16 -1.16 11.46
C LYS A 16 6.76 -1.57 10.04
N CYS A 17 5.45 -1.76 9.80
CA CYS A 17 4.91 -2.09 8.49
C CYS A 17 5.34 -1.07 7.42
N LYS A 18 5.93 -1.56 6.32
CA LYS A 18 6.44 -0.70 5.24
C LYS A 18 5.40 -0.42 4.15
N ALA A 19 4.15 -0.85 4.31
CA ALA A 19 3.12 -0.63 3.31
C ALA A 19 2.84 0.86 3.08
N ARG A 20 2.78 1.26 1.81
CA ARG A 20 2.64 2.65 1.34
C ARG A 20 1.71 2.73 0.15
N VAL A 21 0.86 3.76 0.15
CA VAL A 21 -0.07 4.06 -0.96
C VAL A 21 0.08 5.53 -1.34
N THR A 22 -0.04 5.82 -2.63
CA THR A 22 -0.07 7.18 -3.14
C THR A 22 -1.40 7.39 -3.87
N THR A 23 -2.19 8.39 -3.48
CA THR A 23 -3.42 8.74 -4.20
C THR A 23 -3.23 10.02 -5.01
N GLN A 24 -3.84 10.08 -6.18
CA GLN A 24 -3.84 11.24 -7.07
C GLN A 24 -5.12 11.19 -7.91
N GLY A 25 -6.02 12.16 -7.72
CA GLY A 25 -7.35 12.13 -8.34
C GLY A 25 -8.12 10.85 -7.97
N ASN A 26 -8.54 10.09 -8.98
CA ASN A 26 -9.27 8.82 -8.84
C ASN A 26 -8.35 7.57 -8.84
N THR A 27 -7.05 7.76 -8.67
CA THR A 27 -6.06 6.67 -8.76
C THR A 27 -5.38 6.45 -7.42
N ALA A 28 -5.27 5.19 -7.00
CA ALA A 28 -4.48 4.77 -5.86
C ALA A 28 -3.36 3.83 -6.32
N ARG A 29 -2.10 4.25 -6.15
CA ARG A 29 -0.92 3.45 -6.45
C ARG A 29 -0.43 2.77 -5.16
N LEU A 30 -0.41 1.44 -5.16
CA LEU A 30 0.22 0.65 -4.10
C LEU A 30 1.74 0.64 -4.34
N ASN A 31 2.50 1.42 -3.58
CA ASN A 31 3.96 1.47 -3.71
C ASN A 31 4.64 0.30 -2.98
N THR A 32 4.02 -0.15 -1.89
CA THR A 32 4.42 -1.34 -1.15
C THR A 32 3.15 -1.97 -0.62
N GLU A 33 2.74 -3.08 -1.23
CA GLU A 33 1.47 -3.76 -0.94
C GLU A 33 1.55 -4.70 0.27
N HIS A 34 2.74 -5.22 0.58
CA HIS A 34 2.88 -6.26 1.59
C HIS A 34 2.80 -5.69 3.01
N HIS A 35 1.82 -6.17 3.76
CA HIS A 35 1.64 -5.92 5.19
C HIS A 35 2.29 -7.03 6.02
N ASN A 36 2.82 -6.68 7.19
CA ASN A 36 3.43 -7.64 8.12
C ASN A 36 2.56 -7.88 9.37
N HIS A 37 1.27 -7.59 9.26
CA HIS A 37 0.30 -7.68 10.34
C HIS A 37 -1.08 -7.94 9.75
N GLN A 38 -1.99 -8.43 10.60
CA GLN A 38 -3.39 -8.60 10.20
C GLN A 38 -4.10 -7.25 10.04
N PRO A 39 -5.11 -7.16 9.16
CA PRO A 39 -5.96 -5.98 9.06
C PRO A 39 -6.60 -5.64 10.41
N PRO A 40 -6.72 -4.35 10.77
CA PRO A 40 -7.45 -3.97 11.97
C PRO A 40 -8.95 -4.26 11.79
N ALA A 41 -9.62 -4.66 12.87
CA ALA A 41 -11.08 -4.71 12.91
C ALA A 41 -11.62 -3.29 13.02
N ILE A 42 -12.04 -2.71 11.89
CA ILE A 42 -12.66 -1.38 11.81
C ILE A 42 -14.00 -1.47 11.10
N SER A 43 -14.98 -0.70 11.58
CA SER A 43 -16.26 -0.49 10.88
C SER A 43 -16.06 0.53 9.76
N TYR A 44 -16.76 0.33 8.64
CA TYR A 44 -16.80 1.25 7.51
C TYR A 44 -18.11 2.06 7.46
N GLU A 45 -18.92 1.97 8.51
CA GLU A 45 -20.21 2.66 8.60
C GLU A 45 -20.03 4.18 8.61
N GLY A 46 -20.86 4.88 7.83
CA GLY A 46 -20.80 6.34 7.71
C GLY A 46 -19.65 6.90 6.88
N LEU A 47 -18.82 6.05 6.25
CA LEU A 47 -17.76 6.50 5.35
C LEU A 47 -18.27 6.73 3.92
N GLN A 48 -17.76 7.79 3.28
CA GLN A 48 -18.03 8.04 1.86
C GLN A 48 -17.17 7.12 0.99
N SER A 49 -17.82 6.35 0.11
CA SER A 49 -17.12 5.50 -0.85
C SER A 49 -16.77 6.26 -2.13
N GLN A 50 -15.69 5.82 -2.78
CA GLN A 50 -15.26 6.33 -4.08
C GLN A 50 -14.74 5.17 -4.93
N VAL A 51 -15.12 5.13 -6.20
CA VAL A 51 -14.53 4.20 -7.18
C VAL A 51 -13.18 4.75 -7.60
N VAL A 52 -12.12 3.94 -7.41
CA VAL A 52 -10.76 4.32 -7.74
C VAL A 52 -10.06 3.24 -8.57
N SER A 53 -9.15 3.68 -9.44
CA SER A 53 -8.26 2.79 -10.18
C SER A 53 -7.07 2.39 -9.30
N ILE A 54 -6.93 1.09 -9.02
CA ILE A 54 -5.79 0.56 -8.27
C ILE A 54 -4.64 0.26 -9.24
N ILE A 55 -3.47 0.86 -8.99
CA ILE A 55 -2.24 0.59 -9.73
C ILE A 55 -1.27 -0.14 -8.81
N LEU A 56 -0.91 -1.36 -9.17
CA LEU A 56 0.15 -2.12 -8.49
C LEU A 56 1.50 -1.71 -9.09
N SER A 57 2.44 -1.24 -8.27
CA SER A 57 3.82 -1.13 -8.73
C SER A 57 4.43 -2.52 -8.74
N ASN A 58 4.62 -3.10 -9.93
CA ASN A 58 5.22 -4.41 -10.12
C ASN A 58 6.66 -4.44 -9.59
N SER A 59 6.83 -4.77 -8.31
CA SER A 59 8.14 -5.03 -7.71
C SER A 59 8.33 -6.54 -7.55
N ARG A 60 8.45 -7.24 -8.67
CA ARG A 60 9.12 -8.57 -8.72
C ARG A 60 10.31 -8.51 -9.66
N SER A 61 11.43 -8.00 -9.13
CA SER A 61 12.76 -8.32 -9.65
C SER A 61 13.70 -8.45 -8.46
N SER A 62 13.56 -9.56 -7.74
CA SER A 62 14.59 -10.07 -6.84
C SER A 62 14.51 -11.59 -6.85
N VAL A 63 14.68 -12.18 -8.05
CA VAL A 63 15.17 -13.56 -8.16
C VAL A 63 16.56 -13.50 -7.55
N ARG A 64 16.70 -13.98 -6.32
CA ARG A 64 18.02 -14.28 -5.75
C ARG A 64 18.57 -15.42 -6.62
N ARG A 65 19.55 -15.11 -7.47
CA ARG A 65 20.48 -16.12 -7.99
C ARG A 65 21.22 -16.63 -6.75
N GLU A 66 20.86 -17.81 -6.27
CA GLU A 66 21.78 -18.64 -5.50
C GLU A 66 22.74 -19.24 -6.53
N GLU A 67 23.92 -18.62 -6.65
CA GLU A 67 25.08 -19.20 -7.32
C GLU A 67 25.72 -20.26 -6.41
N GLU A 68 25.89 -21.44 -7.00
CA GLU A 68 26.98 -22.42 -6.81
C GLU A 68 27.15 -23.14 -5.46
N LEU A 69 26.85 -24.45 -5.48
CA LEU A 69 27.65 -25.51 -4.88
C LEU A 69 27.85 -26.63 -5.92
#